data_AF-A0A830BF60-F1
#
_entry.id   AF-A0A830BF60-F1
#
_cell.length_a   1.000
_cell.length_b   1.000
_cell.length_c   1.000
_cell.angle_alpha   90.00
_cell.angle_beta   90.00
_cell.angle_gamma   90.00
#
_symmetry.space_group_name_H-M   'P 1'
#
loop_
_entity.id
_entity.type
_entity.pdbx_description
1 polymer ?
#
loop_
_entity_poly.entity_id
_entity_poly.type
_entity_poly.pdbx_seq_one_letter_code
_entity_poly.pdbx_strand_id
1 'polypeptide(L)'
;MDIAGRLFSIQQEIQTVENEKLQQEQMLGLFWEHPPALDPEVVGRMMQLIRDRIRGLEDRRRALLNEEKELIVRAATLGDRGD
;
A
#
# COMPACT_ATOMS: atom_id res chain seq x y z
N MET A 1 11.22 21.87 0.63
CA MET A 1 10.53 20.74 1.30
C MET A 1 11.61 19.95 2.00
N ASP A 2 11.49 19.81 3.31
CA ASP A 2 12.47 19.13 4.16
C ASP A 2 12.42 17.60 3.92
N ILE A 3 13.58 16.93 3.91
CA ILE A 3 13.65 15.48 3.65
C ILE A 3 12.87 14.72 4.72
N ALA A 4 12.91 15.15 5.99
CA ALA A 4 12.12 14.53 7.06
C ALA A 4 10.61 14.77 6.87
N GLY A 5 10.21 15.94 6.36
CA GLY A 5 8.80 16.22 6.02
C GLY A 5 8.25 15.32 4.90
N ARG A 6 9.07 15.01 3.88
CA ARG A 6 8.69 14.07 2.83
C ARG A 6 8.66 12.63 3.34
N LEU A 7 9.65 12.21 4.12
CA LEU A 7 9.68 10.89 4.76
C LEU A 7 8.46 10.65 5.65
N PHE A 8 8.06 11.65 6.45
CA PHE A 8 6.86 11.57 7.28
C PHE A 8 5.58 11.38 6.43
N SER A 9 5.48 12.11 5.31
CA SER A 9 4.35 11.98 4.38
C SER A 9 4.31 10.59 3.73
N ILE A 10 5.46 10.05 3.32
CA ILE A 10 5.58 8.71 2.75
C ILE A 10 5.15 7.64 3.77
N GLN A 11 5.57 7.75 5.03
CA GLN A 11 5.12 6.83 6.07
C GLN A 11 3.60 6.87 6.28
N GLN A 12 3.00 8.06 6.28
CA GLN A 12 1.54 8.19 6.37
C GLN A 12 0.81 7.57 5.16
N GLU A 13 1.34 7.75 3.95
CA GLU A 13 0.82 7.08 2.74
C GLU A 13 0.96 5.56 2.83
N ILE A 14 2.09 5.04 3.30
CA ILE A 14 2.30 3.59 3.49
C ILE A 14 1.28 3.03 4.48
N GLN A 15 1.08 3.70 5.63
CA GLN A 15 0.08 3.27 6.61
C GLN A 15 -1.33 3.28 6.03
N THR A 16 -1.67 4.29 5.24
CA THR A 16 -2.98 4.38 4.58
C THR A 16 -3.18 3.22 3.60
N VAL A 17 -2.18 2.96 2.75
CA VAL A 17 -2.21 1.86 1.77
C VAL A 17 -2.29 0.49 2.46
N GLU A 18 -1.59 0.28 3.58
CA GLU A 18 -1.69 -0.96 4.35
C GLU A 18 -3.06 -1.12 5.01
N ASN A 19 -3.65 -0.04 5.52
CA ASN A 19 -4.98 -0.07 6.10
C ASN A 19 -6.06 -0.36 5.04
N GLU A 20 -5.96 0.27 3.87
CA GLU A 20 -6.82 -0.03 2.73
C GLU A 20 -6.69 -1.48 2.27
N LYS A 21 -5.46 -2.01 2.18
CA LYS A 21 -5.22 -3.43 1.86
C LYS A 21 -5.90 -4.34 2.88
N LEU A 22 -5.70 -4.07 4.17
CA LEU A 22 -6.31 -4.86 5.25
C LEU A 22 -7.85 -4.83 5.20
N GLN A 23 -8.44 -3.67 4.90
CA GLN A 23 -9.90 -3.54 4.71
C GLN A 23 -10.39 -4.39 3.53
N GLN A 24 -9.66 -4.38 2.41
CA GLN A 24 -10.00 -5.22 1.25
C GLN A 24 -9.86 -6.71 1.57
N GLU A 25 -8.83 -7.12 2.30
CA GLU A 25 -8.64 -8.51 2.74
C GLU A 25 -9.73 -8.97 3.73
N GLN A 26 -10.11 -8.12 4.68
CA GLN A 26 -11.22 -8.40 5.60
C GLN A 26 -12.56 -8.51 4.86
N MET A 27 -12.82 -7.61 3.92
CA MET A 27 -14.03 -7.67 3.09
C MET A 27 -14.07 -8.98 2.31
N LEU A 28 -12.93 -9.39 1.72
CA LEU A 28 -12.82 -10.64 0.98
C LEU A 28 -13.02 -11.86 1.89
N GLY A 29 -12.51 -11.82 3.13
CA GLY A 29 -12.76 -12.84 4.16
C GLY A 29 -14.24 -12.96 4.53
N LEU A 30 -14.93 -11.84 4.75
CA LEU A 30 -16.37 -11.81 5.01
C LEU A 30 -17.18 -12.35 3.82
N PHE A 31 -16.75 -12.07 2.59
CA PHE A 31 -17.35 -12.65 1.39
C PHE A 31 -17.20 -14.17 1.31
N TRP A 32 -16.11 -14.75 1.84
CA TRP A 32 -15.93 -16.20 1.92
C TRP A 32 -16.73 -16.83 3.05
N GLU A 33 -16.83 -16.15 4.19
CA GLU A 33 -17.54 -16.63 5.37
C GLU A 33 -19.07 -16.58 5.17
N HIS A 34 -19.54 -15.56 4.47
CA HIS A 34 -20.93 -15.36 4.08
C HIS A 34 -21.04 -15.06 2.58
N PRO A 35 -20.94 -16.08 1.71
CA PRO A 35 -21.11 -15.88 0.29
C PRO A 35 -22.53 -15.37 0.02
N PRO A 36 -22.68 -14.19 -0.61
CA PRO A 36 -24.00 -13.70 -0.95
C PRO A 36 -24.66 -14.65 -1.95
N ALA A 37 -25.99 -14.71 -1.95
CA ALA A 37 -26.77 -15.49 -2.91
C ALA A 37 -26.76 -14.88 -4.33
N LEU A 38 -25.58 -14.44 -4.79
CA LEU A 38 -25.31 -13.98 -6.14
C LEU A 38 -24.74 -15.12 -6.98
N ASP A 39 -24.86 -14.97 -8.29
CA ASP A 39 -24.21 -15.85 -9.25
C ASP A 39 -22.70 -15.98 -8.97
N PRO A 40 -22.16 -17.20 -9.00
CA PRO A 40 -20.74 -17.46 -8.74
C PRO A 40 -19.82 -16.72 -9.72
N GLU A 41 -20.30 -16.42 -10.93
CA GLU A 41 -19.58 -15.60 -11.90
C GLU A 41 -19.45 -14.12 -11.47
N VAL A 42 -20.45 -13.58 -10.79
CA VAL A 42 -20.41 -12.20 -10.25
C VAL A 42 -19.49 -12.15 -9.04
N VAL A 43 -19.58 -13.15 -8.16
CA VAL A 43 -18.67 -13.29 -7.00
C VAL A 43 -17.22 -13.44 -7.48
N GLY A 44 -16.97 -14.25 -8.50
CA GLY A 44 -15.64 -14.42 -9.11
C GLY A 44 -15.07 -13.13 -9.67
N ARG A 45 -15.89 -12.32 -10.38
CA ARG A 45 -15.46 -11.00 -10.88
C ARG A 45 -15.15 -10.03 -9.74
N MET A 46 -15.97 -9.99 -8.70
CA MET A 46 -15.74 -9.14 -7.53
C MET A 46 -14.45 -9.52 -6.81
N MET A 47 -14.19 -10.82 -6.61
CA MET A 47 -12.94 -11.30 -6.02
C MET A 47 -11.72 -10.94 -6.86
N GLN A 48 -11.81 -11.07 -8.19
CA GLN A 48 -10.72 -10.65 -9.07
C GLN A 48 -10.45 -9.15 -8.98
N LEU A 49 -11.51 -8.32 -8.94
CA LEU A 49 -11.37 -6.87 -8.81
C LEU A 49 -10.72 -6.47 -7.49
N ILE A 50 -11.12 -7.10 -6.37
CA ILE A 50 -10.50 -6.85 -5.07
C ILE A 50 -9.03 -7.30 -5.07
N ARG A 51 -8.72 -8.46 -5.67
CA ARG A 51 -7.35 -8.97 -5.76
C ARG A 51 -6.44 -8.08 -6.62
N ASP A 52 -6.96 -7.56 -7.74
CA ASP A 52 -6.24 -6.62 -8.60
C ASP A 52 -5.95 -5.31 -7.85
N ARG A 53 -6.93 -4.83 -7.09
CA ARG A 53 -6.80 -3.64 -6.24
C ARG A 53 -5.78 -3.83 -5.11
N ILE A 54 -5.76 -4.99 -4.46
CA ILE A 54 -4.72 -5.34 -3.49
C ILE A 54 -3.33 -5.31 -4.16
N ARG A 55 -3.20 -5.88 -5.35
CA ARG A 55 -1.93 -5.89 -6.08
C ARG A 55 -1.46 -4.48 -6.44
N GLY A 56 -2.38 -3.60 -6.86
CA GLY A 56 -2.08 -2.19 -7.12
C GLY A 56 -1.65 -1.43 -5.85
N LEU A 57 -2.27 -1.71 -4.71
CA LEU A 57 -1.88 -1.16 -3.41
C LEU A 57 -0.48 -1.65 -3.00
N GLU A 58 -0.16 -2.93 -3.21
CA GLU A 58 1.18 -3.46 -2.93
C GLU A 58 2.27 -2.86 -3.81
N ASP A 59 1.99 -2.66 -5.09
CA ASP A 59 2.92 -2.01 -6.02
C ASP A 59 3.17 -0.56 -5.61
N ARG A 60 2.11 0.18 -5.26
CA ARG A 60 2.22 1.55 -4.75
C ARG A 60 3.01 1.62 -3.45
N ARG A 61 2.80 0.67 -2.52
CA ARG A 61 3.60 0.56 -1.29
C ARG A 61 5.08 0.32 -1.60
N ARG A 62 5.40 -0.54 -2.58
CA ARG A 62 6.79 -0.77 -3.01
C ARG A 62 7.43 0.49 -3.58
N ALA A 63 6.70 1.24 -4.40
CA ALA A 63 7.19 2.51 -4.95
C ALA A 63 7.49 3.52 -3.84
N LEU A 64 6.59 3.67 -2.87
CA LEU A 64 6.77 4.54 -1.70
C LEU A 64 7.98 4.13 -0.84
N LEU A 65 8.17 2.83 -0.60
CA LEU A 65 9.34 2.30 0.12
C LEU A 65 10.65 2.52 -0.64
N ASN A 66 10.63 2.48 -1.98
CA ASN A 66 11.80 2.79 -2.77
C ASN A 66 12.15 4.29 -2.67
N GLU A 67 11.15 5.16 -2.78
CA GLU A 67 11.32 6.60 -2.59
C GLU A 67 11.86 6.93 -1.19
N GLU A 68 11.37 6.26 -0.15
CA GLU A 68 11.88 6.40 1.23
C GLU A 68 13.38 6.08 1.30
N LYS A 69 13.81 4.95 0.72
CA LYS A 69 15.22 4.54 0.71
C LYS A 69 16.10 5.54 -0.03
N GLU A 70 15.66 6.03 -1.18
CA GLU A 70 16.40 7.04 -1.95
C GLU A 70 16.57 8.33 -1.16
N LEU A 71 15.52 8.76 -0.45
CA LEU A 71 15.57 9.93 0.42
C LEU A 71 16.51 9.73 1.62
N ILE A 72 16.52 8.56 2.24
CA ILE A 72 17.46 8.21 3.33
C ILE A 72 18.90 8.24 2.83
N VAL A 73 19.20 7.61 1.69
CA VAL A 73 20.55 7.61 1.10
C VAL A 73 21.01 9.03 0.77
N ARG A 74 20.11 9.86 0.22
CA ARG A 74 20.39 11.25 -0.10
C ARG A 74 20.65 12.07 1.17
N ALA A 75 19.89 11.85 2.23
CA ALA A 75 20.11 12.48 3.54
C ALA A 75 21.47 12.08 4.13
N ALA A 76 21.83 10.79 4.08
CA ALA A 76 23.11 10.29 4.57
C ALA A 76 24.30 10.89 3.81
N THR A 77 24.19 11.00 2.48
CA THR A 77 25.25 11.59 1.62
C THR A 77 25.41 13.10 1.84
N LEU A 78 24.32 13.80 2.22
CA LEU A 78 24.36 15.21 2.58
C LEU A 78 24.95 15.45 3.98
N GLY A 79 24.73 14.54 4.93
CA GLY A 79 25.33 14.58 6.27
C GLY A 79 26.83 14.25 6.28
N ASP A 80 27.27 13.35 5.39
CA ASP A 80 28.67 12.88 5.28
C ASP A 80 29.63 13.95 4.72
N ARG A 81 29.13 14.94 3.96
CA ARG A 81 29.93 16.07 3.45
C ARG A 81 30.09 17.23 4.43
N GLY A 82 29.57 17.10 5.64
CA GLY A 82 29.49 18.16 6.64
C GLY A 82 30.45 18.05 7.83
N ASP A 83 31.42 17.12 7.83
CA ASP A 83 32.46 16.97 8.87
C ASP A 83 33.87 17.23 8.30
#